data_AF-A0A060CGA1-F1
#
_entry.id   AF-A0A060CGA1-F1
#
_cell.length_a   1.000
_cell.length_b   1.000
_cell.length_c   1.000
_cell.angle_alpha   90.00
_cell.angle_beta   90.00
_cell.angle_gamma   90.00
#
_symmetry.space_group_name_H-M   'P 1'
#
loop_
_entity.id
_entity.type
_entity.pdbx_description
1 polymer ?
#
loop_
_entity_poly.entity_id
_entity_poly.type
_entity_poly.pdbx_seq_one_letter_code
_entity_poly.pdbx_strand_id
1 'polypeptide(L)'
;MATISSIPNPLLWWTAQIAVVVLAYWAIRRRDRIAGLILLGVAAGWLPWFLYFKRTMFMFYAVAWEPFYIMALVYVIHRLLRDADGPGELRLRRWMVGGYLLLVVAVSVFYWPLWTG
;
A
#
# COMPACT_ATOMS: atom_id res chain seq x y z
N MET A 1 13.78 -17.25 -23.79
CA MET A 1 12.47 -17.44 -23.12
C MET A 1 12.30 -16.28 -22.16
N ALA A 2 11.38 -15.36 -22.43
CA ALA A 2 11.03 -14.32 -21.48
C ALA A 2 10.16 -14.98 -20.38
N THR A 3 10.62 -14.93 -19.14
CA THR A 3 9.89 -15.48 -17.99
C THR A 3 9.02 -14.35 -17.43
N ILE A 4 7.69 -14.46 -17.58
CA ILE A 4 6.75 -13.53 -16.97
C ILE A 4 6.86 -13.67 -15.45
N SER A 5 7.27 -12.60 -14.77
CA SER A 5 7.53 -12.61 -13.34
C SER A 5 6.47 -11.82 -12.58
N SER A 6 5.82 -12.45 -11.60
CA SER A 6 4.75 -11.85 -10.78
C SER A 6 5.33 -11.01 -9.63
N ILE A 7 6.20 -10.05 -9.95
CA ILE A 7 6.80 -9.13 -8.96
C ILE A 7 5.98 -7.83 -8.91
N PRO A 8 5.46 -7.41 -7.74
CA PRO A 8 4.77 -6.15 -7.60
C PRO A 8 5.74 -4.98 -7.69
N ASN A 9 5.22 -3.78 -7.99
CA ASN A 9 6.02 -2.55 -7.91
C ASN A 9 6.54 -2.38 -6.47
N PRO A 10 7.87 -2.42 -6.23
CA PRO A 10 8.43 -2.41 -4.87
C PRO A 10 8.08 -1.13 -4.10
N LEU A 11 7.96 0.01 -4.78
CA LEU A 11 7.58 1.27 -4.15
C LEU A 11 6.17 1.21 -3.59
N LEU A 12 5.20 0.73 -4.37
CA LEU A 12 3.82 0.56 -3.90
C LEU A 12 3.75 -0.47 -2.78
N TRP A 13 4.43 -1.61 -2.95
CA TRP A 13 4.39 -2.70 -1.98
C TRP A 13 4.95 -2.29 -0.62
N TRP A 14 6.13 -1.68 -0.59
CA TRP A 14 6.78 -1.29 0.67
C TRP A 14 6.08 -0.11 1.34
N THR A 15 5.67 0.90 0.58
CA THR A 15 4.95 2.04 1.16
C THR A 15 3.58 1.64 1.69
N ALA A 16 2.87 0.72 1.04
CA ALA A 16 1.62 0.19 1.57
C ALA A 16 1.82 -0.58 2.89
N GLN A 17 2.89 -1.38 3.02
CA GLN A 17 3.22 -2.01 4.30
C GLN A 17 3.51 -1.00 5.40
N ILE A 18 4.28 0.05 5.10
CA ILE A 18 4.51 1.16 6.04
C ILE A 18 3.17 1.82 6.41
N ALA A 19 2.28 2.05 5.43
CA ALA A 19 0.97 2.64 5.67
C ALA A 19 0.12 1.77 6.60
N VAL A 20 0.14 0.45 6.46
CA VAL A 20 -0.55 -0.48 7.39
C VAL A 20 -0.05 -0.31 8.83
N VAL A 21 1.27 -0.18 9.03
CA VAL A 21 1.86 0.07 10.38
C VAL A 21 1.40 1.43 10.93
N VAL A 22 1.39 2.47 10.09
CA VAL A 22 0.89 3.81 10.46
C VAL A 22 -0.59 3.76 10.85
N LEU A 23 -1.42 3.04 10.08
CA LEU A 23 -2.83 2.84 10.38
C LEU A 23 -3.01 2.09 11.70
N ALA A 24 -2.21 1.06 11.97
CA ALA A 24 -2.27 0.33 13.24
C ALA A 24 -2.00 1.26 14.42
N TYR A 25 -0.99 2.13 14.28
CA TYR A 25 -0.72 3.17 15.26
C TYR A 25 -1.89 4.15 15.43
N TRP A 26 -2.51 4.63 14.33
CA TRP A 26 -3.67 5.52 14.41
C TRP A 26 -4.92 4.86 14.97
N ALA A 27 -5.18 3.60 14.64
CA ALA A 27 -6.29 2.82 15.17
C ALA A 27 -6.17 2.65 16.69
N ILE A 28 -4.97 2.36 17.19
CA ILE A 28 -4.72 2.17 18.63
C ILE A 28 -4.67 3.52 19.37
N ARG A 29 -3.82 4.44 18.92
CA ARG A 29 -3.52 5.68 19.67
C ARG A 29 -4.56 6.77 19.48
N ARG A 30 -5.10 6.90 18.27
CA ARG A 30 -6.09 7.93 17.90
C ARG A 30 -7.52 7.39 17.85
N ARG A 31 -7.74 6.10 18.15
CA ARG A 31 -9.05 5.42 18.09
C ARG A 31 -9.74 5.64 16.73
N ASP A 32 -8.93 5.69 15.67
CA ASP A 32 -9.41 5.97 14.33
C ASP A 32 -10.18 4.77 13.75
N ARG A 33 -11.50 4.94 13.61
CA ARG A 33 -12.39 3.87 13.12
C ARG A 33 -12.15 3.53 11.66
N ILE A 34 -11.78 4.49 10.82
CA ILE A 34 -11.55 4.25 9.40
C ILE A 34 -10.26 3.45 9.24
N ALA A 35 -9.19 3.83 9.95
CA ALA A 35 -7.97 3.04 10.01
C ALA A 35 -8.26 1.61 10.49
N GLY A 36 -9.08 1.45 11.54
CA GLY A 36 -9.52 0.15 12.03
C GLY A 36 -10.26 -0.69 10.98
N LEU A 37 -11.20 -0.10 10.22
CA LEU A 37 -11.94 -0.80 9.17
C LEU A 37 -11.03 -1.28 8.03
N ILE A 38 -10.07 -0.44 7.60
CA ILE A 38 -9.10 -0.82 6.57
C ILE A 38 -8.22 -1.98 7.08
N LEU A 39 -7.74 -1.91 8.33
CA LEU A 39 -6.96 -2.97 8.96
C LEU A 39 -7.75 -4.28 9.13
N LEU A 40 -9.06 -4.20 9.41
CA LEU A 40 -9.92 -5.39 9.45
C LEU A 40 -9.96 -6.08 8.09
N GLY A 41 -10.03 -5.32 6.99
CA GLY A 41 -9.95 -5.88 5.64
C GLY A 41 -8.60 -6.53 5.34
N VAL A 42 -7.50 -5.89 5.73
CA VAL A 42 -6.15 -6.49 5.68
C VAL A 42 -6.11 -7.80 6.46
N ALA A 43 -6.57 -7.77 7.72
CA ALA A 43 -6.56 -8.92 8.60
C ALA A 43 -7.45 -10.06 8.07
N ALA A 44 -8.63 -9.74 7.54
CA ALA A 44 -9.53 -10.72 6.94
C ALA A 44 -8.92 -11.37 5.69
N GLY A 45 -8.16 -10.63 4.89
CA GLY A 45 -7.46 -11.16 3.73
C GLY A 45 -6.19 -11.95 4.08
N TRP A 46 -5.48 -11.59 5.16
CA TRP A 46 -4.15 -12.11 5.48
C TRP A 46 -4.10 -13.16 6.62
N LEU A 47 -4.87 -12.97 7.70
CA LEU A 47 -4.83 -13.88 8.86
C LEU A 47 -5.32 -15.31 8.57
N PRO A 48 -6.31 -15.57 7.70
CA PRO A 48 -6.75 -16.95 7.43
C PRO A 48 -5.63 -17.86 6.92
N TRP A 49 -4.61 -17.29 6.27
CA TRP A 49 -3.46 -18.04 5.75
C TRP A 49 -2.61 -18.66 6.86
N PHE A 50 -2.62 -18.11 8.08
CA PHE A 50 -1.94 -18.69 9.25
C PHE A 50 -2.53 -20.05 9.66
N LEU A 51 -3.72 -20.40 9.17
CA LEU A 51 -4.30 -21.74 9.39
C LEU A 51 -3.72 -22.80 8.44
N TYR A 52 -3.01 -22.38 7.38
CA TYR A 52 -2.59 -23.24 6.27
C TYR A 52 -1.07 -23.32 6.08
N PHE A 53 -0.27 -23.26 7.16
CA PHE A 53 1.21 -23.34 7.08
C PHE A 53 1.77 -24.58 6.37
N LYS A 54 1.00 -25.69 6.33
CA LYS A 54 1.42 -26.93 5.66
C LYS A 54 1.21 -26.92 4.14
N ARG A 55 0.62 -25.86 3.58
CA ARG A 55 0.43 -25.69 2.14
C ARG A 55 1.47 -24.73 1.60
N THR A 56 1.95 -25.01 0.39
CA THR A 56 2.85 -24.12 -0.34
C THR A 56 2.15 -22.81 -0.69
N MET A 57 2.74 -21.69 -0.28
CA MET A 57 2.23 -20.35 -0.52
C MET A 57 3.09 -19.64 -1.57
N PHE A 58 2.43 -18.90 -2.47
CA PHE A 58 3.07 -18.13 -3.53
C PHE A 58 2.65 -16.66 -3.43
N MET A 59 3.45 -15.77 -4.01
CA MET A 59 3.25 -14.32 -3.90
C MET A 59 1.92 -13.84 -4.50
N PHE A 60 1.37 -14.54 -5.50
CA PHE A 60 0.09 -14.17 -6.13
C PHE A 60 -1.10 -14.21 -5.16
N TYR A 61 -1.04 -14.95 -4.05
CA TYR A 61 -2.10 -14.95 -3.05
C TYR A 61 -2.27 -13.58 -2.38
N ALA A 62 -1.26 -12.71 -2.45
CA ALA A 62 -1.33 -11.36 -1.92
C ALA A 62 -2.40 -10.48 -2.56
N VAL A 63 -2.86 -10.82 -3.78
CA VAL A 63 -3.95 -10.11 -4.46
C VAL A 63 -5.23 -10.06 -3.61
N ALA A 64 -5.44 -11.03 -2.72
CA ALA A 64 -6.62 -11.08 -1.86
C ALA A 64 -6.70 -9.92 -0.85
N TRP A 65 -5.55 -9.40 -0.38
CA TRP A 65 -5.49 -8.27 0.57
C TRP A 65 -4.90 -6.99 -0.03
N GLU A 66 -4.41 -7.04 -1.27
CA GLU A 66 -3.83 -5.90 -1.99
C GLU A 66 -4.76 -4.67 -2.06
N PRO A 67 -6.08 -4.78 -2.31
CA PRO A 67 -6.95 -3.60 -2.32
C PRO A 67 -6.94 -2.85 -1.00
N PHE A 68 -6.82 -3.56 0.13
CA PHE A 68 -6.77 -2.96 1.46
C PHE A 68 -5.43 -2.29 1.74
N TYR A 69 -4.34 -2.81 1.15
CA TYR A 69 -3.02 -2.16 1.18
C TYR A 69 -3.03 -0.83 0.42
N ILE A 70 -3.67 -0.81 -0.75
CA ILE A 70 -3.85 0.43 -1.52
C ILE A 70 -4.74 1.41 -0.76
N MET A 71 -5.84 0.96 -0.15
CA MET A 71 -6.69 1.81 0.69
C MET A 71 -5.92 2.38 1.90
N ALA A 72 -5.06 1.58 2.55
CA ALA A 72 -4.22 2.06 3.64
C ALA A 72 -3.29 3.18 3.18
N LEU A 73 -2.61 2.99 2.05
CA LEU A 73 -1.72 4.00 1.46
C LEU A 73 -2.47 5.29 1.10
N VAL A 74 -3.60 5.16 0.41
CA VAL A 74 -4.46 6.30 0.03
C VAL A 74 -4.96 7.04 1.27
N TYR A 75 -5.34 6.31 2.34
CA TYR A 75 -5.80 6.92 3.58
C TYR A 75 -4.68 7.71 4.29
N VAL A 76 -3.46 7.19 4.32
CA VAL A 76 -2.29 7.92 4.82
C VAL A 76 -2.04 9.20 4.03
N ILE A 77 -2.05 9.10 2.69
CA ILE A 77 -1.85 10.26 1.80
C ILE A 77 -2.96 11.30 2.01
N HIS A 78 -4.21 10.85 2.08
CA HIS A 78 -5.35 11.74 2.32
C HIS A 78 -5.20 12.52 3.63
N ARG A 79 -4.84 11.82 4.71
CA ARG A 79 -4.64 12.47 6.01
C ARG A 79 -3.43 13.39 6.01
N LEU A 80 -2.34 13.00 5.36
CA LEU A 80 -1.17 13.85 5.15
C LEU A 80 -1.54 15.13 4.41
N LEU A 81 -2.41 15.08 3.40
CA LEU A 81 -2.83 16.30 2.71
C LEU A 81 -3.84 17.12 3.52
N ARG A 82 -4.69 16.47 4.32
CA ARG A 82 -5.72 17.11 5.14
C ARG A 82 -5.14 17.84 6.36
N ASP A 83 -4.13 17.28 7.01
CA ASP A 83 -3.53 17.80 8.23
C ASP A 83 -2.45 18.88 7.92
N ALA A 84 -2.59 19.63 6.82
CA ALA A 84 -1.66 20.69 6.44
C ALA A 84 -2.14 22.04 7.03
N ASP A 85 -1.24 22.75 7.70
CA ASP A 85 -1.61 23.94 8.51
C ASP A 85 -1.67 25.23 7.69
N GLY A 86 -1.32 25.20 6.39
CA GLY A 86 -1.46 26.36 5.51
C GLY A 86 -1.18 26.09 4.02
N PRO A 87 -1.40 27.09 3.14
CA PRO A 87 -1.29 26.92 1.69
C PRO A 87 0.11 26.51 1.21
N GLY A 88 1.16 27.01 1.86
CA GLY A 88 2.55 26.69 1.54
C GLY A 88 2.89 25.24 1.86
N GLU A 89 2.51 24.76 3.04
CA GLU A 89 2.71 23.37 3.44
C GLU A 89 1.88 22.40 2.59
N LEU A 90 0.61 22.72 2.33
CA LEU A 90 -0.24 21.93 1.45
C LEU A 90 0.36 21.81 0.05
N ARG A 91 0.91 22.90 -0.50
CA ARG A 91 1.59 22.89 -1.81
C ARG A 91 2.82 21.97 -1.77
N LEU A 92 3.65 22.04 -0.74
CA LEU A 92 4.81 21.15 -0.57
C LEU A 92 4.37 19.68 -0.47
N ARG A 93 3.41 19.36 0.41
CA ARG A 93 2.90 17.99 0.57
C ARG A 93 2.29 17.45 -0.73
N ARG A 94 1.59 18.28 -1.51
CA ARG A 94 1.09 17.91 -2.85
C ARG A 94 2.21 17.61 -3.83
N TRP A 95 3.29 18.41 -3.86
CA TRP A 95 4.46 18.13 -4.69
C TRP A 95 5.15 16.83 -4.29
N MET A 96 5.28 16.55 -2.99
CA MET A 96 5.83 15.29 -2.50
C MET A 96 4.99 14.09 -2.95
N VAL A 97 3.67 14.17 -2.79
CA VAL A 97 2.74 13.11 -3.25
C VAL A 97 2.81 12.95 -4.77
N GLY A 98 2.82 14.06 -5.53
CA GLY A 98 2.96 14.03 -6.98
C GLY A 98 4.29 13.40 -7.43
N GLY A 99 5.41 13.76 -6.80
CA GLY A 99 6.71 13.18 -7.07
C GLY A 99 6.77 11.69 -6.73
N TYR A 100 6.17 11.28 -5.61
CA TYR A 100 6.03 9.87 -5.25
C TYR A 100 5.23 9.08 -6.30
N LEU A 101 4.08 9.59 -6.74
CA LEU A 101 3.26 8.94 -7.76
C LEU A 101 4.00 8.86 -9.11
N LEU A 102 4.73 9.90 -9.48
CA LEU A 102 5.56 9.91 -10.67
C LEU A 102 6.67 8.86 -10.61
N LEU A 103 7.32 8.70 -9.45
CA LEU A 103 8.31 7.63 -9.22
C LEU A 103 7.67 6.24 -9.31
N VAL A 104 6.48 6.05 -8.74
CA VAL A 104 5.73 4.79 -8.87
C VAL A 104 5.47 4.47 -10.33
N VAL A 105 5.00 5.43 -11.13
CA VAL A 105 4.77 5.25 -12.57
C VAL A 105 6.08 4.96 -13.30
N ALA A 106 7.16 5.70 -13.03
CA ALA A 106 8.46 5.48 -13.65
C ALA A 106 9.01 4.07 -13.37
N VAL A 107 8.88 3.60 -12.12
CA VAL A 107 9.23 2.22 -11.75
C VAL A 107 8.32 1.22 -12.46
N SER A 108 7.00 1.46 -12.54
CA SER A 108 6.09 0.60 -13.29
C SER A 108 6.46 0.51 -14.77
N VAL A 109 6.89 1.62 -15.40
CA VAL A 109 7.39 1.64 -16.78
C VAL A 109 8.68 0.81 -16.90
N PHE A 110 9.59 0.90 -15.93
CA PHE A 110 10.80 0.07 -15.90
C PHE A 110 10.48 -1.42 -15.78
N TYR A 111 9.48 -1.80 -14.97
CA TYR A 111 9.03 -3.19 -14.82
C TYR A 111 8.06 -3.66 -15.93
N TRP A 112 7.62 -2.77 -16.82
CA TRP A 112 6.64 -3.08 -17.86
C TRP A 112 7.03 -4.29 -18.74
N PRO A 113 8.28 -4.42 -19.22
CA PRO A 113 8.67 -5.58 -20.03
C PRO A 113 8.58 -6.90 -19.25
N LEU A 114 8.84 -6.89 -17.93
CA LEU A 114 8.75 -8.08 -17.08
C LEU A 114 7.32 -8.60 -16.92
N TRP A 115 6.33 -7.70 -17.00
CA TRP A 115 4.92 -8.05 -16.89
C TRP A 115 4.27 -8.39 -18.24
N THR A 116 4.81 -7.87 -19.34
CA THR A 116 4.23 -8.01 -20.68
C THR A 116 4.89 -9.08 -21.56
N GLY A 117 6.11 -9.52 -21.22
CA GLY A 117 6.80 -10.63 -21.88
C GLY A 117 7.78 -10.18 -22.95
#